data_AF-V7HXJ9-F1
#
_entry.id   AF-V7HXJ9-F1
#
_cell.length_a   1.000
_cell.length_b   1.000
_cell.length_c   1.000
_cell.angle_alpha   90.00
_cell.angle_beta   90.00
_cell.angle_gamma   90.00
#
_symmetry.space_group_name_H-M   'P 1'
#
loop_
_entity.id
_entity.type
_entity.pdbx_description
1 polymer ?
#
loop_
_entity_poly.entity_id
_entity_poly.type
_entity_poly.pdbx_seq_one_letter_code
_entity_poly.pdbx_strand_id
1 'polypeptide(L)'
;MEAASHIAKFWRMGNGQGYELLAPKSYKPTEDGHYNLKVVAYGKNIEYYINDKLIGSAGDYVVQKDDKGQPAYKRSGNFGLLTWNGDVTYSNVRYQELTPDFNPFLKDITVVSNEGQAEAKGQFFTDETSYIQ
;
A
#
# COMPACT_ATOMS: atom_id res chain seq x y z
N MET A 1 4.02 11.47 5.41
CA MET A 1 2.76 12.09 5.84
C MET A 1 3.05 13.55 6.11
N GLU A 2 2.31 14.47 5.54
CA GLU A 2 2.39 15.89 5.89
C GLU A 2 1.26 16.19 6.88
N ALA A 3 1.58 16.08 8.17
CA ALA A 3 0.58 16.09 9.24
C ALA A 3 -0.19 17.41 9.31
N ALA A 4 0.49 18.55 9.12
CA ALA A 4 -0.11 19.88 9.18
C ALA A 4 -1.10 20.17 8.05
N SER A 5 -0.90 19.56 6.87
CA SER A 5 -1.80 19.71 5.71
C SER A 5 -2.77 18.54 5.56
N HIS A 6 -2.67 17.52 6.41
CA HIS A 6 -3.42 16.28 6.32
C HIS A 6 -3.32 15.62 4.93
N ILE A 7 -2.10 15.59 4.37
CA ILE A 7 -1.78 14.99 3.06
C ILE A 7 -0.93 13.71 3.20
N ALA A 8 -1.48 12.62 2.69
CA ALA A 8 -0.84 11.32 2.63
C ALA A 8 -0.11 11.21 1.31
N LYS A 9 1.18 10.92 1.37
CA LYS A 9 2.06 10.77 0.20
C LYS A 9 2.68 9.39 0.24
N PHE A 10 2.68 8.70 -0.91
CA PHE A 10 3.43 7.48 -1.09
C PHE A 10 4.50 7.70 -2.14
N TRP A 11 5.75 7.55 -1.72
CA TRP A 11 6.89 7.95 -2.51
C TRP A 11 8.11 7.08 -2.16
N ARG A 12 9.10 7.12 -3.04
CA ARG A 12 10.34 6.37 -2.92
C ARG A 12 11.54 7.30 -3.03
N MET A 13 12.57 7.08 -2.20
CA MET A 13 13.88 7.70 -2.44
C MET A 13 14.66 6.94 -3.52
N GLY A 14 15.20 7.69 -4.47
CA GLY A 14 16.21 7.23 -5.43
C GLY A 14 17.11 8.38 -5.84
N ASN A 15 18.43 8.15 -5.93
CA ASN A 15 19.40 9.17 -6.35
C ASN A 15 19.29 10.51 -5.59
N GLY A 16 18.98 10.44 -4.28
CA GLY A 16 18.79 11.63 -3.45
C GLY A 16 17.46 12.39 -3.65
N GLN A 17 16.57 11.89 -4.52
CA GLN A 17 15.29 12.50 -4.84
C GLN A 17 14.12 11.61 -4.42
N GLY A 18 12.99 12.24 -4.07
CA GLY A 18 11.73 11.54 -3.81
C GLY A 18 10.87 11.47 -5.07
N TYR A 19 10.43 10.27 -5.43
CA TYR A 19 9.51 10.01 -6.55
C TYR A 19 8.15 9.59 -6.01
N GLU A 20 7.09 10.34 -6.33
CA GLU A 20 5.72 10.00 -5.95
C GLU A 20 5.23 8.78 -6.75
N LEU A 21 4.74 7.76 -6.04
CA LEU A 21 4.20 6.53 -6.62
C LEU A 21 2.69 6.61 -6.87
N LEU A 22 2.00 7.43 -6.08
CA LEU A 22 0.56 7.66 -6.16
C LEU A 22 0.28 9.14 -5.95
N ALA A 23 -0.79 9.63 -6.57
CA ALA A 23 -1.31 10.96 -6.31
C ALA A 23 -1.58 11.14 -4.81
N PRO A 24 -1.20 12.28 -4.20
CA PRO A 24 -1.45 12.54 -2.79
C PRO A 24 -2.95 12.51 -2.47
N LYS A 25 -3.28 12.04 -1.26
CA LYS A 25 -4.68 11.98 -0.80
C LYS A 25 -4.84 12.71 0.53
N SER A 26 -5.96 13.42 0.66
CA SER A 26 -6.36 14.03 1.94
C SER A 26 -7.01 12.99 2.85
N TYR A 27 -6.82 13.14 4.15
CA TYR A 27 -7.39 12.28 5.18
C TYR A 27 -7.67 13.11 6.44
N LYS A 28 -8.49 12.58 7.35
CA LYS A 28 -8.81 13.24 8.62
C LYS A 28 -8.15 12.50 9.78
N PRO A 29 -7.69 13.21 10.82
CA PRO A 29 -7.25 12.56 12.05
C PRO A 29 -8.42 11.83 12.72
N THR A 30 -8.07 10.93 13.65
CA THR A 30 -9.03 10.42 14.63
C THR A 30 -9.52 11.56 15.54
N GLU A 31 -10.59 11.33 16.31
CA GLU A 31 -11.21 12.34 17.17
C GLU A 31 -10.23 12.92 18.21
N ASP A 32 -9.28 12.11 18.66
CA ASP A 32 -8.19 12.45 19.57
C ASP A 32 -6.96 13.07 18.86
N GLY A 33 -7.06 13.37 17.56
CA GLY A 33 -6.02 14.06 16.81
C GLY A 33 -4.88 13.18 16.30
N HIS A 34 -5.02 11.85 16.40
CA HIS A 34 -3.99 10.89 16.01
C HIS A 34 -4.18 10.32 14.59
N TYR A 35 -3.16 9.58 14.15
CA TYR A 35 -3.18 8.81 12.92
C TYR A 35 -2.64 7.41 13.16
N ASN A 36 -3.41 6.41 12.76
CA ASN A 36 -2.97 5.03 12.74
C ASN A 36 -2.48 4.69 11.33
N LEU A 37 -1.16 4.68 11.13
CA LEU A 37 -0.53 4.25 9.89
C LEU A 37 -0.27 2.74 9.95
N LYS A 38 -0.80 2.01 8.97
CA LYS A 38 -0.50 0.59 8.75
C LYS A 38 0.01 0.42 7.33
N VAL A 39 1.12 -0.31 7.17
CA VAL A 39 1.71 -0.64 5.86
C VAL A 39 1.77 -2.15 5.75
N VAL A 40 1.31 -2.69 4.62
CA VAL A 40 1.36 -4.12 4.31
C VAL A 40 2.16 -4.27 3.03
N ALA A 41 3.32 -4.91 3.11
CA ALA A 41 4.18 -5.16 1.96
C ALA A 41 4.21 -6.66 1.66
N TYR A 42 3.81 -7.04 0.45
CA TYR A 42 3.69 -8.42 0.04
C TYR A 42 4.10 -8.61 -1.42
N GLY A 43 5.12 -9.44 -1.65
CA GLY A 43 5.71 -9.61 -2.97
C GLY A 43 6.20 -8.27 -3.54
N LYS A 44 5.65 -7.88 -4.70
CA LYS A 44 5.95 -6.60 -5.36
C LYS A 44 5.04 -5.46 -4.92
N ASN A 45 4.01 -5.71 -4.13
CA ASN A 45 2.96 -4.74 -3.80
C ASN A 45 3.15 -4.17 -2.39
N ILE A 46 2.79 -2.90 -2.25
CA ILE A 46 2.75 -2.20 -0.97
C ILE A 46 1.41 -1.49 -0.88
N GLU A 47 0.72 -1.76 0.23
CA GLU A 47 -0.49 -1.07 0.62
C GLU A 47 -0.23 -0.26 1.87
N TYR A 48 -0.88 0.90 1.96
CA TYR A 48 -0.87 1.67 3.19
C TYR A 48 -2.26 2.21 3.52
N TYR A 49 -2.50 2.24 4.82
CA TYR A 49 -3.76 2.53 5.44
C TYR A 49 -3.56 3.64 6.44
N ILE A 50 -4.52 4.56 6.50
CA ILE A 50 -4.60 5.54 7.57
C ILE A 50 -5.96 5.40 8.23
N ASN A 51 -5.97 5.22 9.55
CA ASN A 51 -7.18 5.01 10.35
C ASN A 51 -8.01 3.84 9.78
N ASP A 52 -7.31 2.74 9.48
CA ASP A 52 -7.83 1.50 8.87
C ASP A 52 -8.50 1.62 7.50
N LYS A 53 -8.42 2.79 6.85
CA LYS A 53 -8.88 2.98 5.48
C LYS A 53 -7.72 2.84 4.49
N LEU A 54 -7.91 2.03 3.45
CA LEU A 54 -6.93 1.90 2.37
C LEU A 54 -6.76 3.26 1.68
N ILE A 55 -5.55 3.80 1.73
CA ILE A 55 -5.24 5.08 1.09
C ILE A 55 -4.60 4.82 -0.27
N GLY A 56 -3.69 3.85 -0.37
CA GLY A 56 -3.09 3.50 -1.64
C GLY A 56 -2.55 2.07 -1.68
N SER A 57 -2.56 1.51 -2.88
CA SER A 57 -2.00 0.22 -3.23
C SER A 57 -1.21 0.45 -4.52
N ALA A 58 0.08 0.12 -4.50
CA ALA A 58 0.93 0.22 -5.68
C ALA A 58 2.07 -0.81 -5.63
N GLY A 59 2.60 -1.15 -6.80
CA GLY A 59 3.84 -1.91 -6.88
C GLY A 59 5.05 -1.08 -6.43
N ASP A 60 6.06 -1.73 -5.83
CA ASP A 60 7.39 -1.16 -5.56
C ASP A 60 8.28 -1.11 -6.84
N TYR A 61 7.65 -0.73 -7.96
CA TYR A 61 8.33 -0.46 -9.22
C TYR A 61 7.68 0.76 -9.84
N VAL A 62 8.50 1.67 -10.36
CA VAL A 62 8.01 2.89 -11.00
C VAL A 62 7.85 2.57 -12.48
N VAL A 63 6.61 2.55 -12.98
CA VAL A 63 6.32 2.55 -14.42
C VAL A 63 6.05 4.00 -14.85
N GLN A 64 7.07 4.85 -14.83
CA GLN A 64 6.95 6.18 -15.43
C GLN A 64 7.67 6.19 -16.78
N LYS A 65 7.07 6.90 -17.74
CA LYS A 65 7.48 6.99 -19.15
C LYS A 65 8.94 7.40 -19.36
N ASP A 66 9.55 8.08 -18.37
CA ASP A 66 10.91 8.62 -18.44
C ASP A 66 11.92 7.85 -17.57
N ASP A 67 11.63 6.59 -17.23
CA ASP A 67 12.55 5.60 -16.64
C ASP A 67 13.43 6.10 -15.47
N LYS A 68 12.80 6.76 -14.49
CA LYS A 68 13.45 7.19 -13.23
C LYS A 68 13.26 6.18 -12.08
N GLY A 69 12.84 4.96 -12.42
CA GLY A 69 12.58 3.86 -11.50
C GLY A 69 13.74 2.90 -11.34
N GLN A 70 13.67 2.02 -10.33
CA GLN A 70 14.42 0.77 -10.39
C GLN A 70 13.61 -0.26 -11.19
N PRO A 71 14.24 -1.09 -12.04
CA PRO A 71 13.55 -2.09 -12.87
C PRO A 71 12.98 -3.25 -12.04
N ALA A 72 13.30 -3.32 -10.75
CA ALA A 72 12.90 -4.39 -9.85
C ALA A 72 12.47 -3.83 -8.48
N TYR A 73 11.52 -4.54 -7.85
CA TYR A 73 11.12 -4.29 -6.47
C TYR A 73 12.20 -4.77 -5.49
N LYS A 74 12.28 -4.12 -4.32
CA LYS A 74 13.18 -4.54 -3.25
C LYS A 74 12.55 -5.68 -2.45
N ARG A 75 13.27 -6.80 -2.35
CA ARG A 75 12.80 -7.99 -1.60
C ARG A 75 13.05 -7.91 -0.10
N SER A 76 13.99 -7.08 0.33
CA SER A 76 14.35 -6.92 1.74
C SER A 76 14.88 -5.52 2.01
N GLY A 77 14.88 -5.14 3.28
CA GLY A 77 15.39 -3.86 3.75
C GLY A 77 15.19 -3.70 5.26
N ASN A 78 15.51 -2.51 5.75
CA ASN A 78 15.27 -2.13 7.13
C ASN A 78 14.02 -1.26 7.21
N PHE A 79 13.29 -1.39 8.32
CA PHE A 79 12.22 -0.47 8.68
C PHE A 79 12.78 0.73 9.44
N GLY A 80 12.22 1.91 9.17
CA GLY A 80 12.62 3.15 9.84
C GLY A 80 11.48 4.17 9.81
N LEU A 81 11.59 5.17 10.66
CA LEU A 81 10.68 6.30 10.73
C LEU A 81 11.42 7.54 10.23
N LEU A 82 10.72 8.37 9.45
CA LEU A 82 11.26 9.60 8.92
C LEU A 82 10.32 10.75 9.27
N THR A 83 10.88 11.77 9.91
CA THR A 83 10.24 13.06 10.15
C THR A 83 10.90 14.10 9.26
N TRP A 84 10.10 14.95 8.63
CA TRP A 84 10.57 16.09 7.84
C TRP A 84 9.82 17.34 8.28
N ASN A 85 10.56 18.39 8.66
CA ASN A 85 10.03 19.69 9.09
C ASN A 85 8.83 19.61 10.05
N GLY A 86 8.96 18.82 11.12
CA GLY A 86 7.91 18.67 12.10
C GLY A 86 8.42 18.08 13.42
N ASP A 87 7.63 18.28 14.46
CA ASP A 87 7.77 17.57 15.74
C ASP A 87 6.69 16.48 15.78
N VAL A 88 7.13 15.22 15.80
CA VAL A 88 6.25 14.05 15.66
C VAL A 88 6.64 13.01 16.70
N THR A 89 5.66 12.59 17.51
CA THR A 89 5.80 11.44 18.38
C THR A 89 5.24 10.20 17.69
N TYR A 90 6.04 9.14 17.64
CA TYR A 90 5.60 7.81 17.21
C TYR A 90 5.36 6.94 18.43
N SER A 91 4.20 6.28 18.48
CA SER A 91 3.87 5.32 19.52
C SER A 91 3.31 4.04 18.88
N ASN A 92 3.33 2.93 19.64
CA ASN A 92 2.83 1.63 19.18
C ASN A 92 3.45 1.13 17.85
N VAL A 93 4.73 1.44 17.62
CA VAL A 93 5.47 0.99 16.43
C VAL A 93 5.70 -0.51 16.55
N ARG A 94 5.12 -1.28 15.62
CA ARG A 94 5.21 -2.74 15.59
C ARG A 94 5.53 -3.22 14.18
N TYR A 95 6.26 -4.32 14.11
CA TYR A 95 6.53 -5.05 12.88
C TYR A 95 6.11 -6.50 13.08
N GLN A 96 5.46 -7.07 12.07
CA GLN A 96 5.10 -8.48 12.01
C GLN A 96 5.36 -8.98 10.60
N GLU A 97 6.08 -10.09 10.51
CA GLU A 97 6.31 -10.77 9.24
C GLU A 97 5.01 -11.44 8.75
N LEU A 98 4.77 -11.40 7.44
CA LEU A 98 3.69 -12.16 6.83
C LEU A 98 4.10 -13.62 6.75
N THR A 99 3.27 -14.49 7.32
CA THR A 99 3.44 -15.94 7.25
C THR A 99 2.42 -16.53 6.28
N PRO A 100 2.56 -17.79 5.84
CA PRO A 100 1.53 -18.44 5.02
C PRO A 100 0.11 -18.38 5.63
N ASP A 101 -0.01 -18.39 6.96
CA ASP A 101 -1.27 -18.29 7.70
C ASP A 101 -1.72 -16.84 7.94
N PHE A 102 -0.82 -15.88 7.71
CA PHE A 102 -1.05 -14.45 7.87
C PHE A 102 -0.59 -13.70 6.63
N ASN A 103 -1.24 -14.02 5.51
CA ASN A 103 -0.91 -13.53 4.19
C ASN A 103 -2.16 -12.87 3.55
N PRO A 104 -2.05 -11.63 3.02
CA PRO A 104 -3.19 -10.94 2.41
C PRO A 104 -3.61 -11.48 1.03
N PHE A 105 -2.86 -12.41 0.43
CA PHE A 105 -3.21 -12.95 -0.88
C PHE A 105 -4.52 -13.76 -0.84
N LEU A 106 -5.47 -13.34 -1.67
CA LEU A 106 -6.62 -14.16 -2.02
C LEU A 106 -6.13 -15.41 -2.75
N LYS A 107 -6.59 -16.58 -2.33
CA LYS A 107 -6.28 -17.86 -2.98
C LYS A 107 -7.17 -18.10 -4.19
N ASP A 108 -8.42 -17.65 -4.09
CA ASP A 108 -9.39 -17.79 -5.15
C ASP A 108 -10.56 -16.80 -5.01
N ILE A 109 -11.29 -16.60 -6.11
CA ILE A 109 -12.57 -15.90 -6.17
C ILE A 109 -13.59 -16.83 -6.82
N THR A 110 -14.76 -16.97 -6.19
CA THR A 110 -15.89 -17.75 -6.73
C THR A 110 -17.10 -16.83 -6.84
N VAL A 111 -17.76 -16.85 -8.01
CA VAL A 111 -19.01 -16.14 -8.24
C VAL A 111 -20.14 -17.15 -8.24
N VAL A 112 -21.18 -16.88 -7.47
CA VAL A 112 -22.41 -17.69 -7.41
C VAL A 112 -23.60 -16.80 -7.71
N SER A 113 -24.60 -17.33 -8.43
CA SER A 113 -25.86 -16.61 -8.63
C SER A 113 -26.93 -17.11 -7.66
N ASN A 114 -27.69 -16.18 -7.10
CA ASN A 114 -28.89 -16.52 -6.32
C ASN A 114 -30.06 -16.95 -7.22
N GLU A 115 -30.08 -16.49 -8.47
CA GLU A 115 -31.08 -16.85 -9.48
C GLU A 115 -30.42 -17.04 -10.86
N GLY A 116 -30.69 -18.14 -11.55
CA GLY A 116 -30.06 -18.46 -12.84
C GLY A 116 -28.62 -18.98 -12.71
N GLN A 117 -27.83 -18.88 -13.78
CA GLN A 117 -26.45 -19.36 -13.81
C GLN A 117 -25.45 -18.19 -13.76
N ALA A 118 -24.41 -18.34 -12.95
CA ALA A 118 -23.25 -17.46 -13.02
C ALA A 118 -22.40 -17.79 -14.26
N GLU A 119 -21.71 -16.79 -14.78
CA GLU A 119 -20.76 -16.99 -15.89
C GLU A 119 -19.62 -17.93 -15.47
N ALA A 120 -18.97 -18.53 -16.48
CA ALA A 120 -17.81 -19.36 -16.25
C ALA A 120 -16.69 -18.54 -15.60
N LYS A 121 -15.99 -19.15 -14.65
CA LYS A 121 -14.92 -18.50 -13.89
C LYS A 121 -13.83 -17.98 -14.83
N GLY A 122 -13.56 -16.68 -14.74
CA GLY A 122 -12.43 -16.04 -15.42
C GLY A 122 -11.08 -16.46 -14.84
N GLN A 123 -9.99 -16.10 -15.54
CA GLN A 123 -8.64 -16.36 -15.06
C GLN A 123 -8.36 -15.53 -13.79
N PHE A 124 -7.79 -16.18 -12.76
CA PHE A 124 -7.41 -15.55 -11.50
C PHE A 124 -5.93 -15.81 -11.21
N PHE A 125 -5.22 -14.76 -10.83
CA PHE A 125 -3.82 -14.83 -10.40
C PHE A 125 -3.69 -14.26 -8.99
N THR A 126 -3.09 -15.03 -8.09
CA THR A 126 -3.00 -14.69 -6.67
C THR A 126 -2.10 -13.49 -6.40
N ASP A 127 -1.13 -13.22 -7.27
CA ASP A 127 -0.07 -12.21 -7.10
C ASP A 127 -0.17 -11.02 -8.06
N GLU A 128 -1.30 -10.91 -8.78
CA GLU A 128 -1.58 -9.81 -9.70
C GLU A 128 -2.84 -9.05 -9.32
N THR A 129 -2.85 -7.75 -9.62
CA THR A 129 -4.06 -6.94 -9.53
C THR A 129 -5.04 -7.42 -10.59
N SER A 130 -6.04 -8.19 -10.16
CA SER A 130 -7.12 -8.64 -11.03
C SER A 130 -8.19 -7.55 -11.13
N TYR A 131 -8.58 -7.17 -12.34
CA TYR A 131 -9.75 -6.33 -12.58
C TYR A 131 -10.94 -7.23 -12.88
N ILE A 132 -12.03 -7.08 -12.13
CA ILE A 132 -13.33 -7.67 -12.50
C ILE A 132 -13.96 -6.70 -13.51
N GLN A 133 -14.25 -7.20 -14.72
CA GLN A 133 -14.94 -6.45 -15.77
C GLN A 133 -16.45 -6.42 -15.53
#